data_AF-A0A1H1HRF9-F1
#
_entry.id   AF-A0A1H1HRF9-F1
#
_cell.length_a   1.000
_cell.length_b   1.000
_cell.length_c   1.000
_cell.angle_alpha   90.00
_cell.angle_beta   90.00
_cell.angle_gamma   90.00
#
_symmetry.space_group_name_H-M   'P 1'
#
loop_
_entity.id
_entity.type
_entity.pdbx_description
1 polymer ?
#
loop_
_entity_poly.entity_id
_entity_poly.type
_entity_poly.pdbx_seq_one_letter_code
_entity_poly.pdbx_strand_id
1 'polypeptide(L)'
;MEVNCEGCAGCCLDWQPLLAELTDERTVSDSSRGPLHSGEKGRPPLDDDPNFVALTRDEVRGFLEAGMAAALTPRFWYARDDAEGVSIDGYEVAAVSGRPVFFVGLRKPPKPVAPFGREEPTWLPACVFLDPETLQCRIHEDDLFPAECGAYPAHNLALEHETECERVEAAVGGERLLEDDVETTPEDLLLGSQAIGEKLFCHPRPEGLEGTIGRVAQGELATADRAECLAVAAASSPGTLAISEYHYEWGKERALDDESESWVGPAIGEWNERAEAGVEPTPELGDAVEEARGAPTTPGWELTSDEYGSDTIEETGSDEQ
;
A
#
# COMPACT_ATOMS: atom_id res chain seq x y z
N MET A 1 3.99 19.30 -5.31
CA MET A 1 5.00 18.23 -5.21
C MET A 1 4.86 17.28 -6.36
N GLU A 2 5.85 17.34 -7.24
CA GLU A 2 6.04 16.38 -8.32
C GLU A 2 7.10 15.37 -7.86
N VAL A 3 6.72 14.11 -7.72
CA VAL A 3 7.67 13.03 -7.44
C VAL A 3 8.07 12.39 -8.77
N ASN A 4 9.37 12.30 -9.03
CA ASN A 4 9.94 11.53 -10.12
C ASN A 4 9.90 10.03 -9.76
N CYS A 5 8.70 9.45 -9.88
CA CYS A 5 8.46 8.03 -9.70
C CYS A 5 8.87 7.18 -10.91
N GLU A 6 9.33 7.80 -12.00
CA GLU A 6 9.79 7.10 -13.19
C GLU A 6 10.87 6.07 -12.83
N GLY A 7 10.60 4.82 -13.20
CA GLY A 7 11.50 3.71 -12.89
C GLY A 7 11.67 3.41 -11.39
N CYS A 8 10.88 3.97 -10.47
CA CYS A 8 11.09 3.83 -9.03
C CYS A 8 9.94 3.10 -8.33
N ALA A 9 8.69 3.51 -8.59
CA ALA A 9 7.49 3.03 -7.89
C ALA A 9 7.66 2.90 -6.35
N GLY A 10 8.37 3.85 -5.73
CA GLY A 10 8.91 3.72 -4.37
C GLY A 10 7.90 3.38 -3.27
N CYS A 11 6.75 4.05 -3.24
CA CYS A 11 5.68 3.75 -2.27
C CYS A 11 4.93 2.43 -2.57
N CYS A 12 5.02 1.93 -3.81
CA CYS A 12 4.35 0.71 -4.26
C CYS A 12 5.18 -0.56 -4.02
N LEU A 13 6.50 -0.45 -3.83
CA LEU A 13 7.39 -1.59 -3.65
C LEU A 13 7.81 -1.76 -2.18
N ASP A 14 8.07 -3.00 -1.77
CA ASP A 14 8.95 -3.28 -0.65
C ASP A 14 10.38 -3.49 -1.18
N TRP A 15 11.23 -2.51 -0.88
CA TRP A 15 12.62 -2.44 -1.33
C TRP A 15 13.60 -2.93 -0.25
N GLN A 16 13.12 -3.33 0.94
CA GLN A 16 13.98 -3.89 1.98
C GLN A 16 14.81 -5.09 1.48
N PRO A 17 14.27 -6.02 0.66
CA PRO A 17 15.06 -7.11 0.11
C PRO A 17 16.23 -6.60 -0.75
N LEU A 18 16.03 -5.55 -1.56
CA LEU A 18 17.07 -4.96 -2.39
C LEU A 18 18.12 -4.21 -1.57
N LEU A 19 17.71 -3.48 -0.53
CA LEU A 19 18.65 -2.77 0.34
C LEU A 19 19.62 -3.69 1.05
N ALA A 20 19.12 -4.84 1.52
CA ALA A 20 19.94 -5.82 2.20
C ALA A 20 21.06 -6.35 1.29
N GLU A 21 20.84 -6.37 -0.03
CA GLU A 21 21.88 -6.72 -1.02
C GLU A 21 22.85 -5.57 -1.31
N LEU A 22 22.34 -4.33 -1.34
CA LEU A 22 23.10 -3.14 -1.75
C LEU A 22 23.98 -2.54 -0.64
N THR A 23 23.69 -2.83 0.63
CA THR A 23 24.41 -2.26 1.77
C THR A 23 25.18 -3.33 2.54
N ASP A 24 26.48 -3.11 2.78
CA ASP A 24 27.31 -3.98 3.64
C ASP A 24 26.63 -4.10 5.03
N GLU A 25 26.41 -5.32 5.51
CA GLU A 25 25.53 -5.76 6.63
C GLU A 25 25.63 -4.97 7.96
N ARG A 26 26.59 -4.06 8.10
CA ARG A 26 26.90 -3.30 9.31
C ARG A 26 26.28 -1.90 9.40
N THR A 27 25.64 -1.41 8.34
CA THR A 27 25.06 -0.05 8.30
C THR A 27 23.54 -0.04 8.27
N VAL A 28 22.90 -1.21 8.27
CA VAL A 28 21.46 -1.40 8.38
C VAL A 28 21.03 -1.17 9.84
N SER A 29 21.24 0.06 10.35
CA SER A 29 20.60 0.49 11.59
C SER A 29 19.10 0.68 11.37
N ASP A 30 18.34 0.84 12.46
CA ASP A 30 16.88 1.00 12.60
C ASP A 30 16.10 1.77 11.51
N SER A 31 16.77 2.52 10.64
CA SER A 31 16.24 3.25 9.49
C SER A 31 15.76 2.38 8.31
N SER A 32 16.15 1.10 8.23
CA SER A 32 15.68 0.18 7.17
C SER A 32 14.27 -0.36 7.38
N ARG A 33 13.74 -0.25 8.60
CA ARG A 33 12.38 -0.65 8.92
C ARG A 33 11.47 0.53 8.57
N GLY A 34 10.37 0.28 7.87
CA GLY A 34 9.50 1.32 7.30
C GLY A 34 9.02 2.43 8.25
N PRO A 35 8.26 3.43 7.74
CA PRO A 35 7.66 4.52 8.52
C PRO A 35 6.92 4.10 9.81
N LEU A 36 6.53 2.83 9.96
CA LEU A 36 5.90 2.28 11.18
C LEU A 36 6.87 1.77 12.26
N HIS A 37 8.17 1.72 11.98
CA HIS A 37 9.19 1.19 12.90
C HIS A 37 10.16 2.26 13.43
N SER A 38 10.11 3.50 12.92
CA SER A 38 11.05 4.56 13.28
C SER A 38 10.71 5.24 14.62
N GLY A 39 10.99 4.53 15.72
CA GLY A 39 11.17 5.14 17.03
C GLY A 39 11.03 4.17 18.20
N GLU A 40 11.70 4.46 19.32
CA GLU A 40 11.57 3.75 20.63
C GLU A 40 10.13 3.71 21.19
N LYS A 41 9.16 4.31 20.48
CA LYS A 41 7.74 4.43 20.85
C LYS A 41 6.77 3.97 19.73
N GLY A 42 7.29 3.50 18.59
CA GLY A 42 6.48 2.96 17.50
C GLY A 42 5.77 1.67 17.91
N ARG A 43 4.64 1.37 17.27
CA ARG A 43 3.94 0.11 17.48
C ARG A 43 4.22 -0.78 16.27
N PRO A 44 4.96 -1.89 16.40
CA PRO A 44 5.31 -2.69 15.23
C PRO A 44 4.06 -3.36 14.63
N PRO A 45 3.90 -3.35 13.30
CA PRO A 45 2.86 -4.10 12.63
C PRO A 45 3.12 -5.63 12.73
N LEU A 46 2.10 -6.44 12.47
CA LEU A 46 2.23 -7.90 12.45
C LEU A 46 2.70 -8.46 11.10
N ASP A 47 2.55 -7.70 10.01
CA ASP A 47 2.76 -8.14 8.63
C ASP A 47 4.10 -7.69 8.03
N ASP A 48 4.99 -7.10 8.84
CA ASP A 48 6.34 -6.59 8.53
C ASP A 48 6.48 -5.67 7.28
N ASP A 49 5.40 -5.37 6.54
CA ASP A 49 5.47 -4.53 5.35
C ASP A 49 5.71 -3.05 5.73
N PRO A 50 6.79 -2.44 5.22
CA PRO A 50 7.20 -1.10 5.61
C PRO A 50 6.22 0.00 5.16
N ASN A 51 5.51 -0.19 4.04
CA ASN A 51 4.77 0.86 3.34
C ASN A 51 3.33 0.45 3.12
N PHE A 52 2.42 0.88 3.98
CA PHE A 52 1.02 0.45 3.93
C PHE A 52 0.07 1.60 3.66
N VAL A 53 -0.56 1.53 2.49
CA VAL A 53 -1.60 2.47 2.07
C VAL A 53 -2.88 2.10 2.81
N ALA A 54 -3.17 2.80 3.90
CA ALA A 54 -4.40 2.60 4.65
C ALA A 54 -5.58 3.25 3.93
N LEU A 55 -6.60 2.46 3.65
CA LEU A 55 -7.83 2.88 2.98
C LEU A 55 -8.88 3.34 3.99
N THR A 56 -9.65 4.33 3.57
CA THR A 56 -10.89 4.75 4.21
C THR A 56 -11.99 3.71 4.01
N ARG A 57 -13.04 3.81 4.82
CA ARG A 57 -14.22 2.96 4.75
C ARG A 57 -14.86 3.00 3.37
N ASP A 58 -14.99 4.18 2.80
CA ASP A 58 -15.67 4.36 1.53
C ASP A 58 -14.82 3.84 0.35
N GLU A 59 -13.50 3.94 0.42
CA GLU A 59 -12.59 3.25 -0.52
C GLU A 59 -12.72 1.73 -0.41
N VAL A 60 -12.74 1.17 0.82
CA VAL A 60 -12.98 -0.28 1.02
C VAL A 60 -14.30 -0.71 0.37
N ARG A 61 -15.36 0.08 0.52
CA ARG A 61 -16.65 -0.19 -0.13
C ARG A 61 -16.56 -0.12 -1.65
N GLY A 62 -15.83 0.85 -2.20
CA GLY A 62 -15.60 0.96 -3.65
C GLY A 62 -14.95 -0.29 -4.22
N PHE A 63 -13.87 -0.79 -3.59
CA PHE A 63 -13.23 -2.04 -4.00
C PHE A 63 -14.15 -3.26 -3.88
N LEU A 64 -14.97 -3.35 -2.81
CA LEU A 64 -15.94 -4.43 -2.65
C LEU A 64 -17.06 -4.37 -3.70
N GLU A 65 -17.52 -3.16 -4.06
CA GLU A 65 -18.52 -2.96 -5.12
C GLU A 65 -17.98 -3.34 -6.50
N ALA A 66 -16.69 -3.09 -6.74
CA ALA A 66 -15.98 -3.47 -7.95
C ALA A 66 -15.58 -4.96 -8.02
N GLY A 67 -15.92 -5.78 -7.01
CA GLY A 67 -15.53 -7.20 -6.96
C GLY A 67 -14.02 -7.42 -6.76
N MET A 68 -13.30 -6.43 -6.23
CA MET A 68 -11.85 -6.44 -6.07
C MET A 68 -11.42 -6.72 -4.61
N ALA A 69 -12.21 -7.50 -3.87
CA ALA A 69 -11.89 -7.88 -2.49
C ALA A 69 -10.49 -8.53 -2.34
N ALA A 70 -10.07 -9.28 -3.36
CA ALA A 70 -8.76 -9.91 -3.43
C ALA A 70 -7.58 -8.91 -3.39
N ALA A 71 -7.80 -7.64 -3.74
CA ALA A 71 -6.81 -6.57 -3.69
C ALA A 71 -6.49 -6.13 -2.26
N LEU A 72 -7.40 -6.38 -1.32
CA LEU A 72 -7.36 -5.77 0.02
C LEU A 72 -6.72 -6.70 1.05
N THR A 73 -6.15 -6.14 2.11
CA THR A 73 -5.65 -6.91 3.26
C THR A 73 -5.77 -6.11 4.55
N PRO A 74 -6.14 -6.74 5.68
CA PRO A 74 -6.04 -6.11 6.98
C PRO A 74 -4.59 -6.06 7.48
N ARG A 75 -4.27 -5.02 8.25
CA ARG A 75 -3.04 -4.90 9.03
C ARG A 75 -3.37 -4.70 10.50
N PHE A 76 -2.70 -5.47 11.35
CA PHE A 76 -2.77 -5.36 12.81
C PHE A 76 -1.41 -4.93 13.38
N TRP A 77 -1.39 -4.55 14.65
CA TRP A 77 -0.18 -4.16 15.36
C TRP A 77 -0.10 -4.80 16.74
N TYR A 78 1.12 -5.01 17.23
CA TYR A 78 1.36 -5.43 18.59
C TYR A 78 0.88 -4.38 19.60
N ALA A 79 0.37 -4.76 20.77
CA ALA A 79 0.13 -3.81 21.85
C ALA A 79 1.45 -3.22 22.36
N ARG A 80 1.39 -2.01 22.94
CA ARG A 80 2.58 -1.42 23.60
C ARG A 80 2.78 -1.99 24.99
N ASP A 81 1.66 -2.29 25.66
CA ASP A 81 1.58 -2.91 26.97
C ASP A 81 0.21 -3.59 27.13
N ASP A 82 0.06 -4.33 28.23
CA ASP A 82 -1.14 -5.11 28.57
C ASP A 82 -2.41 -4.25 28.73
N ALA A 83 -2.29 -2.93 28.94
CA ALA A 83 -3.45 -2.05 29.14
C ALA A 83 -4.05 -1.57 27.81
N GLU A 84 -3.26 -1.60 26.73
CA GLU A 84 -3.66 -1.20 25.37
C GLU A 84 -3.84 -2.39 24.43
N GLY A 85 -3.85 -3.61 24.97
CA GLY A 85 -3.83 -4.86 24.21
C GLY A 85 -4.95 -5.84 24.54
N VAL A 86 -5.14 -6.80 23.63
CA VAL A 86 -5.91 -8.02 23.86
C VAL A 86 -5.11 -9.22 23.33
N SER A 87 -5.01 -10.27 24.13
CA SER A 87 -4.30 -11.50 23.75
C SER A 87 -5.15 -12.33 22.80
N ILE A 88 -4.67 -12.58 21.57
CA ILE A 88 -5.31 -13.44 20.57
C ILE A 88 -4.22 -14.27 19.90
N ASP A 89 -4.41 -15.59 19.78
CA ASP A 89 -3.46 -16.53 19.17
C ASP A 89 -2.03 -16.50 19.77
N GLY A 90 -1.87 -16.02 21.00
CA GLY A 90 -0.56 -15.83 21.63
C GLY A 90 0.14 -14.51 21.28
N TYR A 91 -0.54 -13.61 20.58
CA TYR A 91 -0.10 -12.25 20.26
C TYR A 91 -0.87 -11.23 21.11
N GLU A 92 -0.17 -10.24 21.66
CA GLU A 92 -0.79 -9.08 22.27
C GLU A 92 -1.15 -8.08 21.16
N VAL A 93 -2.42 -8.01 20.78
CA VAL A 93 -2.89 -7.18 19.66
C VAL A 93 -3.40 -5.84 20.19
N ALA A 94 -3.00 -4.74 19.56
CA ALA A 94 -3.46 -3.41 19.93
C ALA A 94 -4.99 -3.30 19.87
N ALA A 95 -5.57 -2.62 20.86
CA ALA A 95 -7.01 -2.52 21.00
C ALA A 95 -7.49 -1.14 21.46
N VAL A 96 -8.70 -0.78 21.04
CA VAL A 96 -9.44 0.38 21.55
C VAL A 96 -10.68 -0.14 22.26
N SER A 97 -10.79 0.15 23.56
CA SER A 97 -11.90 -0.35 24.40
C SER A 97 -12.09 -1.88 24.32
N GLY A 98 -10.97 -2.62 24.33
CA GLY A 98 -10.96 -4.09 24.24
C GLY A 98 -11.29 -4.64 22.85
N ARG A 99 -11.31 -3.80 21.81
CA ARG A 99 -11.55 -4.20 20.41
C ARG A 99 -10.26 -4.14 19.61
N PRO A 100 -9.79 -5.26 19.04
CA PRO A 100 -8.63 -5.28 18.15
C PRO A 100 -8.75 -4.22 17.07
N VAL A 101 -7.70 -3.43 16.89
CA VAL A 101 -7.67 -2.40 15.86
C VAL A 101 -6.88 -2.86 14.65
N PHE A 102 -7.35 -2.47 13.47
CA PHE A 102 -6.72 -2.79 12.20
C PHE A 102 -6.93 -1.67 11.17
N PHE A 103 -6.02 -1.56 10.21
CA PHE A 103 -6.30 -0.88 8.94
C PHE A 103 -6.66 -1.91 7.87
N VAL A 104 -7.28 -1.44 6.79
CA VAL A 104 -7.36 -2.17 5.53
C VAL A 104 -6.50 -1.42 4.52
N GLY A 105 -5.73 -2.14 3.72
CA GLY A 105 -4.86 -1.58 2.71
C GLY A 105 -4.76 -2.49 1.50
N LEU A 106 -3.85 -2.14 0.59
CA LEU A 106 -3.61 -2.90 -0.64
C LEU A 106 -2.60 -4.03 -0.40
N ARG A 107 -2.86 -5.19 -0.99
CA ARG A 107 -1.94 -6.33 -0.98
C ARG A 107 -0.71 -6.06 -1.83
N LYS A 108 0.38 -6.71 -1.43
CA LYS A 108 1.64 -6.72 -2.16
C LYS A 108 2.05 -8.14 -2.56
N PRO A 109 1.45 -8.74 -3.60
CA PRO A 109 1.97 -9.99 -4.15
C PRO A 109 3.43 -9.81 -4.64
N PRO A 110 4.21 -10.89 -4.73
CA PRO A 110 5.51 -10.82 -5.40
C PRO A 110 5.30 -10.49 -6.87
N LYS A 111 5.97 -9.47 -7.40
CA LYS A 111 6.01 -9.16 -8.84
C LYS A 111 7.44 -9.11 -9.36
N PRO A 112 7.67 -9.49 -10.63
CA PRO A 112 8.99 -9.44 -11.22
C PRO A 112 9.27 -8.01 -11.70
N VAL A 113 9.98 -7.22 -10.90
CA VAL A 113 10.22 -5.80 -11.16
C VAL A 113 11.70 -5.51 -11.33
N ALA A 114 12.01 -4.49 -12.13
CA ALA A 114 13.36 -3.99 -12.33
C ALA A 114 13.46 -2.49 -11.99
N PRO A 115 13.30 -2.12 -10.70
CA PRO A 115 13.35 -0.71 -10.30
C PRO A 115 14.74 -0.13 -10.55
N PHE A 116 14.78 1.19 -10.72
CA PHE A 116 15.95 2.05 -10.92
C PHE A 116 16.74 1.77 -12.19
N GLY A 117 16.05 1.31 -13.25
CA GLY A 117 16.67 0.99 -14.53
C GLY A 117 17.63 -0.19 -14.45
N ARG A 118 17.42 -1.09 -13.47
CA ARG A 118 18.17 -2.34 -13.38
C ARG A 118 17.91 -3.20 -14.62
N GLU A 119 18.96 -3.85 -15.12
CA GLU A 119 18.85 -4.78 -16.25
C GLU A 119 18.24 -6.13 -15.82
N GLU A 120 18.51 -6.55 -14.58
CA GLU A 120 18.05 -7.83 -14.04
C GLU A 120 16.83 -7.62 -13.12
N PRO A 121 15.64 -8.13 -13.50
CA PRO A 121 14.45 -8.09 -12.66
C PRO A 121 14.57 -9.02 -11.46
N THR A 122 13.80 -8.73 -10.41
CA THR A 122 13.73 -9.56 -9.20
C THR A 122 12.31 -9.66 -8.69
N TRP A 123 12.00 -10.72 -7.94
CA TRP A 123 10.72 -10.88 -7.26
C TRP A 123 10.70 -9.99 -6.01
N LEU A 124 9.87 -8.95 -6.01
CA LEU A 124 9.65 -8.10 -4.83
C LEU A 124 8.17 -8.01 -4.48
N PRO A 125 7.81 -7.88 -3.19
CA PRO A 125 6.46 -7.50 -2.81
C PRO A 125 6.14 -6.13 -3.44
N ALA A 126 5.11 -6.11 -4.29
CA ALA A 126 4.72 -4.93 -5.05
C ALA A 126 3.20 -4.75 -4.96
N CYS A 127 2.76 -3.50 -4.85
CA CYS A 127 1.34 -3.14 -4.87
C CYS A 127 0.63 -3.89 -5.99
N VAL A 128 -0.52 -4.47 -5.66
CA VAL A 128 -1.33 -5.28 -6.59
C VAL A 128 -1.62 -4.57 -7.92
N PHE A 129 -1.68 -3.24 -7.94
CA PHE A 129 -1.94 -2.43 -9.14
C PHE A 129 -0.68 -1.91 -9.85
N LEU A 130 0.52 -2.22 -9.34
CA LEU A 130 1.75 -1.82 -10.00
C LEU A 130 2.02 -2.71 -11.22
N ASP A 131 2.12 -2.12 -12.40
CA ASP A 131 2.58 -2.83 -13.58
C ASP A 131 4.06 -3.22 -13.40
N PRO A 132 4.43 -4.51 -13.48
CA PRO A 132 5.80 -4.94 -13.28
C PRO A 132 6.80 -4.45 -14.35
N GLU A 133 6.33 -4.24 -15.58
CA GLU A 133 7.17 -3.83 -16.70
C GLU A 133 7.40 -2.33 -16.70
N THR A 134 6.32 -1.55 -16.63
CA THR A 134 6.42 -0.09 -16.72
C THR A 134 6.65 0.57 -15.37
N LEU A 135 6.36 -0.10 -14.26
CA LEU A 135 6.36 0.47 -12.91
C LEU A 135 5.35 1.63 -12.74
N GLN A 136 4.29 1.65 -13.55
CA GLN A 136 3.16 2.57 -13.43
C GLN A 136 2.00 1.92 -12.68
N CYS A 137 1.19 2.73 -11.98
CA CYS A 137 -0.03 2.24 -11.36
C CYS A 137 -1.14 2.08 -12.41
N ARG A 138 -1.69 0.87 -12.55
CA ARG A 138 -2.76 0.56 -13.52
C ARG A 138 -4.06 1.32 -13.26
N ILE A 139 -4.31 1.72 -12.02
CA ILE A 139 -5.52 2.46 -11.63
C ILE A 139 -5.21 3.93 -11.34
N HIS A 140 -4.08 4.46 -11.82
CA HIS A 140 -3.80 5.89 -11.74
C HIS A 140 -4.92 6.67 -12.44
N GLU A 141 -5.45 7.73 -11.81
CA GLU A 141 -6.59 8.54 -12.28
C GLU A 141 -7.95 7.80 -12.39
N ASP A 142 -8.02 6.52 -12.01
CA ASP A 142 -9.29 5.80 -11.89
C ASP A 142 -10.04 6.23 -10.61
N ASP A 143 -11.37 6.07 -10.60
CA ASP A 143 -12.21 6.36 -9.43
C ASP A 143 -11.81 5.52 -8.19
N LEU A 144 -11.19 4.36 -8.39
CA LEU A 144 -10.67 3.50 -7.32
C LEU A 144 -9.25 3.87 -6.86
N PHE A 145 -8.60 4.86 -7.46
CA PHE A 145 -7.27 5.31 -7.04
C PHE A 145 -7.31 5.81 -5.58
N PRO A 146 -6.57 5.18 -4.64
CA PRO A 146 -6.65 5.59 -3.25
C PRO A 146 -6.18 7.03 -3.02
N ALA A 147 -6.92 7.78 -2.23
CA ALA A 147 -6.58 9.16 -1.88
C ALA A 147 -5.21 9.24 -1.20
N GLU A 148 -4.89 8.26 -0.33
CA GLU A 148 -3.59 8.18 0.32
C GLU A 148 -2.45 7.96 -0.68
N CYS A 149 -2.66 7.25 -1.79
CA CYS A 149 -1.62 7.10 -2.82
C CYS A 149 -1.28 8.46 -3.48
N GLY A 150 -2.28 9.31 -3.72
CA GLY A 150 -2.07 10.66 -4.27
C GLY A 150 -1.49 11.65 -3.26
N ALA A 151 -1.78 11.46 -1.97
CA ALA A 151 -1.35 12.38 -0.91
C ALA A 151 -0.03 11.98 -0.21
N TYR A 152 0.42 10.73 -0.38
CA TYR A 152 1.53 10.13 0.38
C TYR A 152 2.78 11.01 0.49
N PRO A 153 3.34 11.55 -0.62
CA PRO A 153 4.54 12.37 -0.53
C PRO A 153 4.32 13.65 0.29
N ALA A 154 3.18 14.32 0.07
CA ALA A 154 2.83 15.56 0.78
C ALA A 154 2.57 15.33 2.28
N HIS A 155 1.91 14.21 2.63
CA HIS A 155 1.64 13.83 4.02
C HIS A 155 2.91 13.62 4.82
N ASN A 156 3.89 12.90 4.26
CA ASN A 156 5.14 12.62 4.96
C ASN A 156 5.95 13.89 5.18
N LEU A 157 6.09 14.76 4.17
CA LEU A 157 6.81 16.03 4.34
C LEU A 157 6.14 16.94 5.37
N ALA A 158 4.82 17.06 5.33
CA ALA A 158 4.09 17.88 6.31
C ALA A 158 4.22 17.35 7.75
N LEU A 159 4.47 16.05 7.92
CA LEU A 159 4.74 15.43 9.22
C LEU A 159 6.23 15.41 9.57
N GLU A 160 7.09 16.02 8.75
CA GLU A 160 8.55 16.00 8.88
C GLU A 160 9.09 14.56 8.98
N HIS A 161 8.45 13.64 8.26
CA HIS A 161 8.83 12.24 8.17
C HIS A 161 9.55 11.96 6.85
N GLU A 162 10.64 11.20 6.95
CA GLU A 162 11.42 10.73 5.79
C GLU A 162 10.53 9.91 4.85
N THR A 163 10.51 10.29 3.58
CA THR A 163 9.77 9.63 2.50
C THR A 163 10.54 8.43 1.94
N GLU A 164 9.83 7.51 1.27
CA GLU A 164 10.52 6.43 0.52
C GLU A 164 11.41 6.99 -0.58
N CYS A 165 11.01 8.10 -1.19
CA CYS A 165 11.77 8.76 -2.22
C CYS A 165 13.15 9.17 -1.68
N GLU A 166 13.20 9.86 -0.53
CA GLU A 166 14.43 10.25 0.14
C GLU A 166 15.28 9.03 0.55
N ARG A 167 14.65 7.97 1.08
CA ARG A 167 15.37 6.74 1.44
C ARG A 167 16.02 6.05 0.25
N VAL A 168 15.30 6.00 -0.87
CA VAL A 168 15.81 5.43 -2.11
C VAL A 168 16.93 6.31 -2.68
N GLU A 169 16.76 7.63 -2.72
CA GLU A 169 17.82 8.56 -3.15
C GLU A 169 19.09 8.40 -2.33
N ALA A 170 18.97 8.24 -1.02
CA ALA A 170 20.12 8.00 -0.14
C ALA A 170 20.87 6.69 -0.48
N ALA A 171 20.16 5.67 -0.95
CA ALA A 171 20.72 4.35 -1.25
C ALA A 171 21.28 4.23 -2.68
N VAL A 172 20.56 4.73 -3.69
CA VAL A 172 20.89 4.53 -5.12
C VAL A 172 21.23 5.82 -5.87
N GLY A 173 21.09 6.99 -5.23
CA GLY A 173 21.30 8.29 -5.86
C GLY A 173 20.15 8.74 -6.78
N GLY A 174 20.19 10.00 -7.21
CA GLY A 174 19.15 10.63 -8.03
C GLY A 174 18.37 11.71 -7.26
N GLU A 175 17.42 12.35 -7.95
CA GLU A 175 16.48 13.34 -7.40
C GLU A 175 15.08 12.87 -7.79
N ARG A 176 14.44 12.14 -6.86
CA ARG A 176 13.10 11.54 -6.99
C ARG A 176 12.04 12.42 -6.34
N LEU A 177 12.37 13.09 -5.26
CA LEU A 177 11.57 14.11 -4.63
C LEU A 177 12.00 15.46 -5.20
N LEU A 178 11.22 16.03 -6.13
CA LEU A 178 11.60 17.30 -6.79
C LEU A 178 11.31 18.54 -5.93
N GLU A 179 10.43 18.41 -4.94
CA GLU A 179 10.09 19.47 -3.99
C GLU A 179 10.21 18.94 -2.56
N ASP A 180 10.95 19.66 -1.72
CA ASP A 180 11.23 19.34 -0.31
C ASP A 180 10.26 19.99 0.68
N ASP A 181 9.21 20.66 0.17
CA ASP A 181 8.14 21.25 0.97
C ASP A 181 6.79 21.14 0.23
N VAL A 182 5.69 21.35 0.97
CA VAL A 182 4.33 21.36 0.43
C VAL A 182 3.75 22.75 0.65
N GLU A 183 3.42 23.47 -0.43
CA GLU A 183 2.80 24.80 -0.32
C GLU A 183 1.41 24.77 0.34
N THR A 184 0.79 23.60 0.43
CA THR A 184 -0.52 23.36 1.05
C THR A 184 -0.41 22.52 2.32
N THR A 185 -1.14 22.92 3.36
CA THR A 185 -1.37 22.02 4.50
C THR A 185 -2.18 20.83 4.00
N PRO A 186 -1.72 19.58 4.20
CA PRO A 186 -2.49 18.45 3.73
C PRO A 186 -3.84 18.36 4.43
N GLU A 187 -4.88 18.29 3.62
CA GLU A 187 -6.23 18.01 4.11
C GLU A 187 -6.32 16.53 4.51
N ASP A 188 -7.14 16.22 5.51
CA ASP A 188 -7.58 14.84 5.79
C ASP A 188 -6.53 13.80 6.25
N LEU A 189 -5.50 14.20 7.01
CA LEU A 189 -4.61 13.25 7.71
C LEU A 189 -5.34 12.28 8.68
N LEU A 190 -6.63 12.50 8.97
CA LEU A 190 -7.50 11.69 9.85
C LEU A 190 -6.76 11.20 11.12
N LEU A 191 -6.18 12.14 11.89
CA LEU A 191 -5.37 11.81 13.07
C LEU A 191 -6.17 11.85 14.38
N GLY A 192 -6.32 10.72 15.05
CA GLY A 192 -6.96 10.66 16.38
C GLY A 192 -8.34 9.99 16.35
N SER A 193 -9.25 10.38 17.24
CA SER A 193 -10.53 9.66 17.42
C SER A 193 -11.45 9.69 16.19
N GLN A 194 -11.33 10.71 15.34
CA GLN A 194 -12.07 10.80 14.08
C GLN A 194 -11.64 9.77 13.05
N ALA A 195 -10.46 9.18 13.19
CA ALA A 195 -10.00 8.06 12.36
C ALA A 195 -10.81 6.78 12.63
N ILE A 196 -11.37 6.65 13.84
CA ILE A 196 -12.05 5.43 14.28
C ILE A 196 -13.29 5.21 13.42
N GLY A 197 -13.37 4.05 12.78
CA GLY A 197 -14.45 3.65 11.90
C GLY A 197 -14.47 4.36 10.54
N GLU A 198 -13.55 5.27 10.29
CA GLU A 198 -13.29 5.87 8.97
C GLU A 198 -12.08 5.24 8.30
N LYS A 199 -10.95 5.13 9.02
CA LYS A 199 -9.68 4.56 8.50
C LYS A 199 -9.10 3.52 9.46
N LEU A 200 -9.22 3.76 10.77
CA LEU A 200 -8.88 2.82 11.84
C LEU A 200 -10.12 2.01 12.24
N PHE A 201 -10.16 0.72 11.91
CA PHE A 201 -11.29 -0.15 12.20
C PHE A 201 -11.10 -0.89 13.52
N CYS A 202 -12.20 -1.19 14.21
CA CYS A 202 -12.19 -1.86 15.51
C CYS A 202 -13.07 -3.10 15.47
N HIS A 203 -12.47 -4.29 15.51
CA HIS A 203 -13.21 -5.55 15.43
C HIS A 203 -14.12 -5.71 16.66
N PRO A 204 -15.45 -5.90 16.49
CA PRO A 204 -16.40 -5.86 17.61
C PRO A 204 -16.29 -7.07 18.54
N ARG A 205 -15.70 -8.17 18.06
CA ARG A 205 -15.63 -9.49 18.74
C ARG A 205 -14.21 -10.06 18.65
N PRO A 206 -13.35 -9.88 19.66
CA PRO A 206 -11.97 -10.39 19.64
C PRO A 206 -11.89 -11.89 19.33
N GLU A 207 -12.81 -12.69 19.88
CA GLU A 207 -12.91 -14.14 19.66
C GLU A 207 -13.18 -14.52 18.19
N GLY A 208 -13.73 -13.59 17.40
CA GLY A 208 -13.92 -13.79 15.96
C GLY A 208 -12.63 -13.75 15.15
N LEU A 209 -11.51 -13.36 15.76
CA LEU A 209 -10.18 -13.32 15.14
C LEU A 209 -9.28 -14.49 15.57
N GLU A 210 -9.80 -15.46 16.32
CA GLU A 210 -9.04 -16.66 16.67
C GLU A 210 -8.59 -17.43 15.41
N GLY A 211 -7.30 -17.74 15.35
CA GLY A 211 -6.60 -18.27 14.19
C GLY A 211 -6.25 -17.22 13.12
N THR A 212 -7.01 -16.13 13.00
CA THR A 212 -6.76 -15.07 12.02
C THR A 212 -5.47 -14.32 12.33
N ILE A 213 -5.25 -13.95 13.60
CA ILE A 213 -4.06 -13.19 14.00
C ILE A 213 -2.79 -14.00 13.78
N GLY A 214 -2.81 -15.29 14.10
CA GLY A 214 -1.70 -16.20 13.81
C GLY A 214 -1.39 -16.28 12.32
N ARG A 215 -2.42 -16.38 11.45
CA ARG A 215 -2.24 -16.41 10.00
C ARG A 215 -1.76 -15.09 9.42
N VAL A 216 -2.24 -13.93 9.93
CA VAL A 216 -1.71 -12.61 9.56
C VAL A 216 -0.21 -12.55 9.84
N ALA A 217 0.21 -12.92 11.05
CA ALA A 217 1.62 -12.87 11.46
C ALA A 217 2.53 -13.84 10.69
N GLN A 218 1.95 -14.84 10.01
CA GLN A 218 2.67 -15.81 9.18
C GLN A 218 2.59 -15.48 7.68
N GLY A 219 1.85 -14.45 7.28
CA GLY A 219 1.60 -14.13 5.87
C GLY A 219 0.65 -15.11 5.17
N GLU A 220 -0.10 -15.91 5.91
CA GLU A 220 -0.95 -17.00 5.41
C GLU A 220 -2.45 -16.66 5.51
N LEU A 221 -2.81 -15.38 5.38
CA LEU A 221 -4.18 -14.91 5.57
C LEU A 221 -5.17 -15.59 4.60
N ALA A 222 -6.19 -16.25 5.14
CA ALA A 222 -7.21 -16.90 4.33
C ALA A 222 -8.25 -15.88 3.81
N THR A 223 -8.93 -16.23 2.71
CA THR A 223 -10.02 -15.41 2.14
C THR A 223 -11.13 -15.14 3.16
N ALA A 224 -11.50 -16.13 3.97
CA ALA A 224 -12.53 -15.95 5.00
C ALA A 224 -12.13 -14.96 6.10
N ASP A 225 -10.85 -14.95 6.48
CA ASP A 225 -10.32 -14.03 7.49
C ASP A 225 -10.30 -12.59 6.95
N ARG A 226 -9.82 -12.44 5.71
CA ARG A 226 -9.87 -11.17 4.98
C ARG A 226 -11.32 -10.68 4.92
N ALA A 227 -12.25 -11.52 4.49
CA ALA A 227 -13.66 -11.16 4.36
C ALA A 227 -14.28 -10.69 5.69
N GLU A 228 -13.94 -11.30 6.82
CA GLU A 228 -14.40 -10.83 8.14
C GLU A 228 -13.92 -9.39 8.42
N CYS A 229 -12.63 -9.11 8.22
CA CYS A 229 -12.07 -7.78 8.44
C CYS A 229 -12.66 -6.74 7.47
N LEU A 230 -12.82 -7.08 6.18
CA LEU A 230 -13.41 -6.19 5.18
C LEU A 230 -14.88 -5.88 5.47
N ALA A 231 -15.65 -6.88 5.94
CA ALA A 231 -17.03 -6.68 6.37
C ALA A 231 -17.13 -5.71 7.55
N VAL A 232 -16.26 -5.86 8.56
CA VAL A 232 -16.21 -4.93 9.69
C VAL A 232 -15.81 -3.52 9.24
N ALA A 233 -14.81 -3.40 8.36
CA ALA A 233 -14.41 -2.11 7.82
C ALA A 233 -15.57 -1.43 7.09
N ALA A 234 -16.19 -2.10 6.12
CA ALA A 234 -17.35 -1.60 5.37
C ALA A 234 -18.55 -1.26 6.27
N ALA A 235 -18.70 -1.93 7.41
CA ALA A 235 -19.78 -1.69 8.36
C ALA A 235 -19.53 -0.55 9.35
N SER A 236 -18.30 -0.05 9.45
CA SER A 236 -17.90 0.86 10.51
C SER A 236 -18.54 2.26 10.40
N SER A 237 -18.78 2.87 11.56
CA SER A 237 -19.39 4.20 11.68
C SER A 237 -18.34 5.23 12.15
N PRO A 238 -18.03 6.25 11.33
CA PRO A 238 -16.97 7.22 11.59
C PRO A 238 -17.09 7.93 12.94
N GLY A 239 -15.96 8.08 13.62
CA GLY A 239 -15.86 8.64 14.96
C GLY A 239 -16.41 7.73 16.07
N THR A 240 -16.80 6.48 15.79
CA THR A 240 -17.42 5.58 16.77
C THR A 240 -16.97 4.12 16.61
N LEU A 241 -17.21 3.31 17.65
CA LEU A 241 -17.04 1.87 17.59
C LEU A 241 -18.29 1.13 17.06
N ALA A 242 -19.32 1.84 16.59
CA ALA A 242 -20.53 1.20 16.11
C ALA A 242 -20.31 0.62 14.70
N ILE A 243 -20.92 -0.54 14.44
CA ILE A 243 -20.99 -1.13 13.11
C ILE A 243 -22.45 -1.32 12.69
N SER A 244 -22.71 -1.23 11.39
CA SER A 244 -24.02 -1.47 10.80
C SER A 244 -24.15 -2.93 10.37
N GLU A 245 -25.10 -3.66 10.94
CA GLU A 245 -25.36 -5.07 10.60
C GLU A 245 -25.65 -5.25 9.10
N TYR A 246 -26.45 -4.36 8.50
CA TYR A 246 -26.73 -4.38 7.07
C TYR A 246 -25.45 -4.29 6.22
N HIS A 247 -24.56 -3.35 6.52
CA HIS A 247 -23.32 -3.17 5.76
C HIS A 247 -22.29 -4.27 6.06
N TYR A 248 -22.35 -4.89 7.25
CA TYR A 248 -21.51 -6.03 7.58
C TYR A 248 -21.90 -7.24 6.73
N GLU A 249 -23.17 -7.61 6.67
CA GLU A 249 -23.64 -8.73 5.85
C GLU A 249 -23.37 -8.46 4.36
N TRP A 250 -23.67 -7.25 3.87
CA TRP A 250 -23.33 -6.85 2.51
C TRP A 250 -21.83 -6.95 2.22
N GLY A 251 -20.99 -6.38 3.11
CA GLY A 251 -19.54 -6.38 2.91
C GLY A 251 -18.96 -7.79 2.96
N LYS A 252 -19.53 -8.66 3.80
CA LYS A 252 -19.13 -10.06 3.90
C LYS A 252 -19.50 -10.88 2.68
N GLU A 253 -20.70 -10.67 2.14
CA GLU A 253 -21.13 -11.27 0.86
C GLU A 253 -20.15 -10.87 -0.24
N ARG A 254 -19.93 -9.55 -0.44
CA ARG A 254 -19.01 -9.05 -1.48
C ARG A 254 -17.56 -9.49 -1.30
N ALA A 255 -17.10 -9.64 -0.07
CA ALA A 255 -15.74 -10.09 0.18
C ALA A 255 -15.56 -11.61 -0.01
N LEU A 256 -16.65 -12.37 -0.05
CA LEU A 256 -16.67 -13.82 -0.30
C LEU A 256 -17.12 -14.17 -1.72
N ASP A 257 -17.56 -13.19 -2.51
CA ASP A 257 -17.87 -13.36 -3.92
C ASP A 257 -16.66 -13.93 -4.69
N ASP A 258 -16.94 -14.54 -5.84
CA ASP A 258 -15.94 -15.25 -6.62
C ASP A 258 -14.83 -14.30 -7.12
N GLU A 259 -13.66 -14.39 -6.48
CA GLU A 259 -12.51 -13.55 -6.81
C GLU A 259 -12.02 -13.73 -8.27
N SER A 260 -12.48 -14.78 -8.97
CA SER A 260 -12.17 -15.01 -10.39
C SER A 260 -12.96 -14.12 -11.36
N GLU A 261 -13.98 -13.40 -10.88
CA GLU A 261 -14.71 -12.43 -11.70
C GLU A 261 -13.90 -11.15 -11.97
N SER A 262 -12.97 -10.82 -11.07
CA SER A 262 -11.98 -9.76 -11.26
C SER A 262 -10.66 -10.32 -11.79
N TRP A 263 -9.88 -9.50 -12.51
CA TRP A 263 -8.52 -9.86 -12.92
C TRP A 263 -7.57 -10.01 -11.73
N VAL A 264 -7.86 -9.32 -10.62
CA VAL A 264 -6.95 -9.18 -9.47
C VAL A 264 -6.68 -10.51 -8.77
N GLY A 265 -7.72 -11.26 -8.42
CA GLY A 265 -7.59 -12.54 -7.71
C GLY A 265 -6.73 -13.55 -8.47
N PRO A 266 -7.07 -13.86 -9.74
CA PRO A 266 -6.28 -14.74 -10.60
C PRO A 266 -4.85 -14.24 -10.84
N ALA A 267 -4.64 -12.93 -11.03
CA ALA A 267 -3.31 -12.37 -11.20
C ALA A 267 -2.43 -12.57 -9.96
N ILE A 268 -2.96 -12.27 -8.77
CA ILE A 268 -2.27 -12.53 -7.50
C ILE A 268 -1.91 -14.01 -7.37
N GLY A 269 -2.86 -14.91 -7.67
CA GLY A 269 -2.63 -16.36 -7.60
C GLY A 269 -1.47 -16.78 -8.49
N GLU A 270 -1.49 -16.37 -9.77
CA GLU A 270 -0.46 -16.73 -10.73
C GLU A 270 0.91 -16.14 -10.37
N TRP A 271 0.97 -14.92 -9.85
CA TRP A 271 2.23 -14.32 -9.41
C TRP A 271 2.87 -15.08 -8.25
N ASN A 272 2.08 -15.45 -7.23
CA ASN A 272 2.57 -16.27 -6.13
C ASN A 272 3.06 -17.63 -6.63
N GLU A 273 2.27 -18.32 -7.46
CA GLU A 273 2.64 -19.63 -8.01
C GLU A 273 3.96 -19.59 -8.78
N ARG A 274 4.19 -18.54 -9.59
CA ARG A 274 5.43 -18.35 -10.36
C ARG A 274 6.63 -18.07 -9.46
N ALA A 275 6.46 -17.19 -8.47
CA ALA A 275 7.52 -16.86 -7.52
C ALA A 275 7.92 -18.09 -6.68
N GLU A 276 6.94 -18.84 -6.16
CA GLU A 276 7.16 -20.06 -5.37
C GLU A 276 7.79 -21.19 -6.20
N ALA A 277 7.43 -21.30 -7.48
CA ALA A 277 8.03 -22.25 -8.40
C ALA A 277 9.46 -21.89 -8.83
N GLY A 278 9.96 -20.71 -8.43
CA GLY A 278 11.30 -20.22 -8.81
C GLY A 278 11.41 -19.95 -10.31
N VAL A 279 10.33 -19.49 -10.94
CA VAL A 279 10.36 -19.02 -12.34
C VAL A 279 11.23 -17.77 -12.41
N GLU A 280 12.01 -17.65 -13.48
CA GLU A 280 12.83 -16.46 -13.73
C GLU A 280 11.98 -15.18 -13.70
N PRO A 281 12.36 -14.13 -12.95
CA PRO A 281 11.66 -12.85 -12.96
C PRO A 281 11.55 -12.28 -14.38
N THR A 282 10.34 -12.13 -14.91
CA THR A 282 10.08 -11.61 -16.26
C THR A 282 8.96 -10.57 -16.21
N PRO A 283 9.27 -9.26 -16.20
CA PRO A 283 8.30 -8.16 -16.12
C PRO A 283 7.23 -8.18 -17.20
N GLU A 284 7.59 -8.54 -18.43
CA GLU A 284 6.72 -8.55 -19.62
C GLU A 284 5.57 -9.57 -19.52
N LEU A 285 5.59 -10.42 -18.50
CA LEU A 285 4.45 -11.26 -18.17
C LEU A 285 3.25 -10.46 -17.65
N GLY A 286 3.40 -9.19 -17.30
CA GLY A 286 2.30 -8.29 -16.92
C GLY A 286 1.13 -8.34 -17.89
N ASP A 287 1.41 -8.32 -19.20
CA ASP A 287 0.40 -8.45 -20.25
C ASP A 287 -0.40 -9.74 -20.16
N ALA A 288 0.29 -10.87 -19.96
CA ALA A 288 -0.34 -12.18 -19.93
C ALA A 288 -1.05 -12.46 -18.59
N VAL A 289 -0.50 -11.95 -17.49
CA VAL A 289 -0.98 -12.23 -16.13
C VAL A 289 -2.07 -11.25 -15.70
N GLU A 290 -2.04 -10.01 -16.17
CA GLU A 290 -2.93 -8.94 -15.72
C GLU A 290 -3.78 -8.41 -16.87
N GLU A 291 -3.18 -7.88 -17.93
CA GLU A 291 -3.93 -7.18 -19.00
C GLU A 291 -4.86 -8.11 -19.78
N ALA A 292 -4.40 -9.32 -20.12
CA ALA A 292 -5.20 -10.34 -20.81
C ALA A 292 -6.43 -10.76 -19.99
N ARG A 293 -6.45 -10.45 -18.69
CA ARG A 293 -7.58 -10.69 -17.77
C ARG A 293 -8.45 -9.47 -17.55
N GLY A 294 -8.10 -8.32 -18.13
CA GLY A 294 -8.87 -7.08 -18.06
C GLY A 294 -8.26 -6.01 -17.15
N ALA A 295 -7.00 -6.15 -16.74
CA ALA A 295 -6.30 -5.04 -16.07
C ALA A 295 -6.11 -3.87 -17.05
N PRO A 296 -6.21 -2.61 -16.59
CA PRO A 296 -5.91 -1.45 -17.43
C PRO A 296 -4.47 -1.48 -17.94
N THR A 297 -4.27 -1.04 -19.18
CA THR A 297 -2.95 -0.94 -19.80
C THR A 297 -2.14 0.20 -19.20
N THR A 298 -0.82 0.08 -19.16
CA THR A 298 0.05 1.21 -18.81
C THR A 298 0.88 1.66 -20.02
N PRO A 299 0.94 2.97 -20.33
CA PRO A 299 1.62 3.46 -21.53
C PRO A 299 3.16 3.45 -21.44
N GLY A 300 3.74 3.28 -20.25
CA GLY A 300 5.16 3.53 -20.02
C GLY A 300 5.49 5.03 -19.96
N TRP A 301 6.76 5.35 -19.70
CA TRP A 301 7.19 6.72 -19.40
C TRP A 301 7.64 7.53 -20.62
N GLU A 302 7.90 6.89 -21.77
CA GLU A 302 8.30 7.58 -23.01
C GLU A 302 7.15 8.37 -23.68
N LEU A 303 5.91 8.21 -23.20
CA LEU A 303 4.73 8.92 -23.72
C LEU A 303 4.33 10.15 -22.88
N THR A 304 4.94 10.37 -21.71
CA THR A 304 4.59 11.47 -20.79
C THR A 304 5.47 12.71 -20.92
N SER A 305 6.58 12.64 -21.65
CA SER A 305 7.56 13.73 -21.77
C SER A 305 7.20 14.86 -22.76
N ASP A 306 6.14 14.69 -23.57
CA ASP A 306 5.77 15.69 -24.59
C ASP A 306 4.79 16.78 -24.09
N GLU A 307 4.22 16.64 -22.88
CA GLU A 307 3.17 17.57 -22.39
C GLU A 307 3.66 18.60 -21.35
N TYR A 308 4.87 18.44 -20.80
CA TYR A 308 5.46 19.37 -19.83
C TYR A 308 6.81 19.92 -20.31
N GLY A 309 6.79 21.04 -21.06
CA GLY A 309 7.97 21.91 -21.17
C GLY A 309 8.48 22.26 -22.58
N SER A 310 7.61 22.73 -23.48
CA SER A 310 8.02 23.60 -24.59
C SER A 310 7.40 25.00 -24.44
N ASP A 311 7.51 25.60 -23.25
CA ASP A 311 7.38 27.06 -23.16
C ASP A 311 8.71 27.67 -23.61
N THR A 312 8.72 27.97 -24.90
CA THR A 312 9.75 28.75 -25.57
C THR A 312 9.89 30.09 -24.86
N ILE A 313 11.03 30.33 -24.21
CA ILE A 313 11.45 31.67 -23.82
C ILE A 313 11.65 32.45 -25.13
N GLU A 314 10.65 33.24 -25.53
CA GLU A 314 10.84 34.30 -26.52
C GLU A 314 11.79 35.34 -25.92
N GLU A 315 13.06 35.30 -26.33
CA GLU A 315 13.99 36.42 -26.20
C GLU A 315 13.39 37.64 -26.90
N THR A 316 12.70 38.48 -26.14
CA THR A 316 12.40 39.84 -26.56
C THR A 316 13.65 40.69 -26.42
N GLY A 317 14.39 40.78 -27.53
CA GLY A 317 15.41 41.78 -27.72
C GLY A 317 14.86 43.17 -27.43
N SER A 318 15.52 43.87 -26.52
CA SER A 318 15.40 45.32 -26.37
C SER A 318 16.76 45.93 -26.72
N ASP A 319 16.94 46.14 -28.03
CA ASP A 319 17.65 47.32 -28.51
C ASP A 319 16.86 48.54 -28.03
N GLU A 320 17.51 49.46 -27.30
CA GLU A 320 17.46 50.88 -27.64
C GLU A 320 18.58 51.69 -26.93
N GLN A 321 18.91 52.79 -27.61
CA GLN A 321 20.07 53.68 -27.49
C GLN A 321 20.08 54.56 -26.23
#